data_AF-D7ELP9-F1
#
_entry.id   AF-D7ELP9-F1
#
_cell.length_a   1.000
_cell.length_b   1.000
_cell.length_c   1.000
_cell.angle_alpha   90.00
_cell.angle_beta   90.00
_cell.angle_gamma   90.00
#
_symmetry.space_group_name_H-M   'P 1'
#
loop_
_entity.id
_entity.type
_entity.pdbx_description
1 polymer ?
#
loop_
_entity_poly.entity_id
_entity_poly.type
_entity_poly.pdbx_seq_one_letter_code
_entity_poly.pdbx_strand_id
1 'polypeptide(L)'
;MSLKGRRRETTLQQPYTGPYEVLERRENNVKIDVNGKAVLVHLDRLKPAFLAQDVAEPQPPQTVPFSASRASREDKRSTRPPIRFRDYIPH
;
A
#
# COMPACT_ATOMS: atom_id res chain seq x y z
N MET A 1 -22.81 -37.80 -5.02
CA MET A 1 -21.36 -37.59 -5.17
C MET A 1 -21.15 -36.25 -5.88
N SER A 2 -20.96 -35.17 -5.15
CA SER A 2 -20.90 -33.82 -5.74
C SER A 2 -19.44 -33.40 -5.93
N LEU A 3 -18.92 -33.59 -7.14
CA LEU A 3 -17.63 -33.04 -7.54
C LEU A 3 -17.82 -31.53 -7.77
N LYS A 4 -17.55 -30.72 -6.75
CA LYS A 4 -17.51 -29.26 -6.87
C LYS A 4 -16.37 -28.91 -7.83
N GLY A 5 -16.72 -28.61 -9.08
CA GLY A 5 -15.76 -28.21 -10.10
C GLY A 5 -14.85 -27.10 -9.58
N ARG A 6 -13.54 -27.30 -9.70
CA ARG A 6 -12.54 -26.26 -9.47
C ARG A 6 -12.80 -25.19 -10.52
N ARG A 7 -13.51 -24.12 -10.17
CA ARG A 7 -13.61 -22.90 -10.99
C ARG A 7 -12.17 -22.50 -11.33
N ARG A 8 -11.78 -22.64 -12.60
CA ARG A 8 -10.60 -21.93 -13.10
C ARG A 8 -10.96 -20.45 -13.08
N GLU A 9 -10.19 -19.68 -12.33
CA GLU A 9 -10.30 -18.22 -12.24
C GLU A 9 -10.37 -17.65 -13.65
N THR A 10 -11.55 -17.12 -13.97
CA THR A 10 -11.81 -16.36 -15.18
C THR A 10 -10.83 -15.19 -15.19
N THR A 11 -10.14 -15.00 -16.31
CA THR A 11 -9.33 -13.81 -16.56
C THR A 11 -10.11 -12.57 -16.13
N LEU A 12 -9.48 -11.71 -15.31
CA LEU A 12 -10.01 -10.51 -14.61
C LEU A 12 -10.45 -10.67 -13.13
N GLN A 13 -9.71 -11.43 -12.31
CA GLN A 13 -9.84 -11.33 -10.84
C GLN A 13 -8.99 -10.17 -10.29
N GLN A 14 -9.50 -9.47 -9.27
CA GLN A 14 -8.71 -8.44 -8.58
C GLN A 14 -7.54 -9.11 -7.83
N PRO A 15 -6.32 -8.54 -7.92
CA PRO A 15 -5.12 -9.15 -7.35
C PRO A 15 -5.11 -9.21 -5.82
N TYR A 16 -5.90 -8.36 -5.17
CA TYR A 16 -6.09 -8.34 -3.73
C TYR A 16 -7.59 -8.22 -3.44
N THR A 17 -8.01 -8.83 -2.35
CA THR A 17 -9.40 -8.80 -1.89
C THR A 17 -9.48 -8.04 -0.57
N GLY A 18 -10.58 -7.29 -0.41
CA GLY A 18 -11.03 -6.68 0.83
C GLY A 18 -10.11 -5.65 1.49
N PRO A 19 -10.69 -4.68 2.21
CA PRO A 19 -10.09 -4.22 3.45
C PRO A 19 -10.36 -5.26 4.54
N TYR A 20 -9.32 -5.85 5.11
CA TYR A 20 -9.45 -6.75 6.26
C TYR A 20 -8.93 -6.08 7.52
N GLU A 21 -9.64 -6.30 8.61
CA GLU A 21 -9.19 -5.86 9.92
C GLU A 21 -8.01 -6.74 10.38
N VAL A 22 -6.99 -6.08 10.92
CA VAL A 22 -5.81 -6.76 11.46
C VAL A 22 -6.02 -7.01 12.93
N LEU A 23 -6.08 -8.27 13.33
CA LEU A 23 -6.21 -8.70 14.73
C LEU A 23 -4.86 -8.68 15.46
N GLU A 24 -3.79 -9.09 14.78
CA GLU A 24 -2.46 -9.23 15.39
C GLU A 24 -1.35 -9.03 14.33
N ARG A 25 -0.37 -8.17 14.62
CA ARG A 25 0.81 -7.96 13.76
C ARG A 25 2.05 -8.63 14.34
N ARG A 26 2.76 -9.41 13.50
CA ARG A 26 4.10 -9.94 13.76
C ARG A 26 5.05 -9.46 12.67
N GLU A 27 6.32 -9.81 12.79
CA GLU A 27 7.39 -9.38 11.90
C GLU A 27 7.13 -9.77 10.44
N ASN A 28 6.82 -11.05 10.20
CA ASN A 28 6.67 -11.60 8.84
C ASN A 28 5.23 -12.00 8.51
N ASN A 29 4.36 -12.08 9.53
CA ASN A 29 2.98 -12.55 9.36
C ASN A 29 2.01 -11.68 10.14
N VAL A 30 0.78 -11.62 9.67
CA VAL A 30 -0.30 -10.86 10.28
C VAL A 30 -1.53 -11.75 10.35
N LYS A 31 -2.24 -11.73 11.49
CA LYS A 31 -3.57 -12.32 11.58
C LYS A 31 -4.60 -11.27 11.19
N ILE A 32 -5.41 -11.60 10.20
CA ILE A 32 -6.52 -10.79 9.73
C ILE A 32 -7.85 -11.50 9.98
N ASP A 33 -8.93 -10.74 10.17
CA ASP A 33 -10.28 -11.30 10.15
C ASP A 33 -10.79 -11.37 8.71
N VAL A 34 -11.08 -12.59 8.26
CA VAL A 34 -11.69 -12.85 6.95
C VAL A 34 -13.03 -13.54 7.19
N ASN A 35 -14.11 -12.77 7.17
CA ASN A 35 -15.48 -13.24 7.41
C ASN A 35 -15.66 -13.90 8.80
N GLY A 36 -15.14 -13.29 9.86
CA GLY A 36 -15.23 -13.80 11.24
C GLY A 36 -14.25 -14.94 11.55
N LYS A 37 -13.26 -15.15 10.70
CA LYS A 37 -12.20 -16.16 10.89
C LYS A 37 -10.85 -15.48 10.94
N ALA A 38 -10.10 -15.77 12.00
CA ALA A 38 -8.71 -15.37 12.10
C ALA A 38 -7.85 -16.19 11.12
N VAL A 39 -7.29 -15.52 10.11
CA VAL A 39 -6.42 -16.11 9.11
C VAL A 39 -5.02 -15.49 9.22
N LEU A 40 -3.99 -16.34 9.28
CA LEU A 40 -2.60 -15.90 9.28
C LEU A 40 -2.10 -15.75 7.84
N VAL A 41 -1.57 -14.57 7.50
CA VAL A 41 -1.09 -14.23 6.15
C VAL A 41 0.31 -13.61 6.25
N HIS A 42 1.19 -13.95 5.32
CA HIS A 42 2.52 -13.34 5.22
C HIS A 42 2.44 -11.88 4.78
N LEU A 43 3.37 -11.04 5.25
CA LEU A 43 3.37 -9.59 5.01
C LEU A 43 3.35 -9.23 3.50
N ASP A 44 4.00 -10.04 2.67
CA ASP A 44 4.08 -9.86 1.22
C ASP A 44 2.72 -9.82 0.50
N ARG A 45 1.70 -10.50 1.06
CA ARG A 45 0.35 -10.58 0.46
C ARG A 45 -0.59 -9.49 0.96
N LEU A 46 -0.10 -8.56 1.77
CA LEU A 46 -0.90 -7.51 2.38
C LEU A 46 -0.66 -6.17 1.69
N LYS A 47 -1.75 -5.45 1.44
CA LYS A 47 -1.73 -4.05 1.06
C LYS A 47 -2.39 -3.23 2.17
N PRO A 48 -1.88 -2.01 2.47
CA PRO A 48 -2.61 -1.10 3.35
C PRO A 48 -3.95 -0.74 2.68
N ALA A 49 -5.03 -0.85 3.46
CA ALA A 49 -6.35 -0.41 3.05
C ALA A 49 -6.52 1.07 3.40
N PHE A 50 -6.86 1.88 2.40
CA PHE A 50 -7.33 3.24 2.64
C PHE A 50 -8.82 3.17 2.95
N LEU A 51 -9.18 3.37 4.21
CA LEU A 51 -10.57 3.52 4.61
C LEU A 51 -10.97 4.96 4.37
N ALA A 52 -12.06 5.17 3.63
CA ALA A 52 -12.67 6.49 3.54
C ALA A 52 -13.11 6.86 4.96
N GLN A 53 -12.46 7.86 5.55
CA GLN A 53 -12.93 8.44 6.79
C GLN A 53 -14.28 9.09 6.48
N ASP A 54 -15.37 8.46 6.92
CA ASP A 54 -16.61 9.21 7.11
C ASP A 54 -16.25 10.43 7.95
N VAL A 55 -16.64 11.61 7.48
CA VAL A 55 -16.23 12.92 8.01
C VAL A 55 -16.57 13.00 9.50
N ALA A 56 -15.65 12.52 10.34
CA ALA A 56 -15.77 12.50 11.78
C ALA A 56 -14.46 13.07 12.34
N GLU A 57 -14.50 14.39 12.47
CA GLU A 57 -13.65 15.24 13.31
C GLU A 57 -12.14 15.29 12.99
N PRO A 58 -11.55 16.49 12.83
CA PRO A 58 -10.13 16.63 12.55
C PRO A 58 -9.30 16.13 13.73
N GLN A 59 -8.82 14.89 13.64
CA GLN A 59 -7.76 14.38 14.51
C GLN A 59 -6.48 15.21 14.22
N PRO A 60 -5.84 15.81 15.23
CA PRO A 60 -4.61 16.56 15.02
C PRO A 60 -3.54 15.65 14.42
N PRO A 61 -2.66 16.17 13.54
CA PRO A 61 -1.68 15.36 12.85
C PRO A 61 -0.73 14.71 13.88
N GLN A 62 -0.83 13.39 14.02
CA GLN A 62 0.13 12.61 14.79
C GLN A 62 1.48 12.67 14.07
N THR A 63 2.33 13.58 14.53
CA THR A 63 3.69 13.77 14.05
C THR A 63 4.51 12.57 14.51
N VAL A 64 4.58 11.51 13.70
CA VAL A 64 5.63 10.51 13.86
C VAL A 64 6.94 11.18 13.43
N PRO A 65 7.96 11.27 14.30
CA PRO A 65 9.26 11.78 13.87
C PRO A 65 9.88 10.73 12.95
N PHE A 66 9.71 10.93 11.64
CA PHE A 66 10.56 10.32 10.64
C PHE A 66 11.97 10.86 10.89
N SER A 67 12.79 10.12 11.64
CA SER A 67 14.19 10.46 11.85
C SER A 67 14.94 10.26 10.53
N ALA A 68 14.80 11.21 9.61
CA ALA A 68 15.73 11.41 8.53
C ALA A 68 17.05 11.84 9.18
N SER A 69 17.92 10.85 9.40
CA SER A 69 19.30 11.06 9.80
C SER A 69 19.93 12.08 8.87
N ARG A 70 20.33 13.22 9.43
CA ARG A 70 21.14 14.26 8.78
C ARG A 70 22.36 13.62 8.12
N ALA A 71 22.34 13.50 6.80
CA ALA A 71 23.56 13.44 6.00
C ALA A 71 23.72 14.81 5.34
N SER A 72 24.55 15.64 5.95
CA SER A 72 25.11 16.82 5.29
C SER A 72 25.86 16.35 4.05
N ARG A 73 25.40 16.77 2.87
CA ARG A 73 26.23 16.87 1.67
C ARG A 73 25.75 18.08 0.89
N GLU A 74 26.38 19.20 1.20
CA GLU A 74 26.62 20.23 0.21
C GLU A 74 27.25 19.55 -1.02
N ASP A 75 26.47 19.40 -2.08
CA ASP A 75 27.03 19.12 -3.39
C ASP A 75 26.26 19.91 -4.44
N LYS A 76 27.01 20.41 -5.40
CA LYS A 76 26.74 21.66 -6.09
C LYS A 76 25.46 21.55 -6.92
N ARG A 77 24.60 22.57 -6.82
CA ARG A 77 23.46 22.79 -7.71
C ARG A 77 23.96 22.80 -9.16
N SER A 78 23.92 21.64 -9.81
CA SER A 78 24.03 21.53 -11.26
C SER A 78 22.76 22.12 -11.84
N THR A 79 22.85 23.37 -12.28
CA THR A 79 21.79 24.13 -12.97
C THR A 79 21.46 23.46 -14.30
N ARG A 80 20.68 22.37 -14.27
CA ARG A 80 19.91 21.94 -15.43
C ARG A 80 18.48 22.41 -15.20
N PRO A 81 17.99 23.40 -15.96
CA PRO A 81 16.58 23.74 -15.86
C PRO A 81 15.77 22.50 -16.24
N PRO A 82 14.66 22.21 -15.54
CA PRO A 82 13.79 21.09 -15.90
C PRO A 82 13.22 21.37 -17.29
N ILE A 83 13.59 20.54 -18.27
CA ILE A 83 13.05 20.60 -19.63
C ILE A 83 11.54 20.31 -19.55
N ARG A 84 10.70 21.24 -20.00
CA ARG A 84 9.26 21.02 -20.08
C ARG A 84 8.96 20.28 -21.39
N PHE A 85 8.01 19.36 -21.33
CA PHE A 85 7.62 18.50 -22.45
C PHE A 85 7.22 19.27 -23.73
N ARG A 86 6.79 20.53 -23.59
CA ARG A 86 6.46 21.42 -24.73
C ARG A 86 7.67 21.83 -25.57
N ASP A 87 8.87 21.71 -25.04
CA ASP A 87 10.12 22.07 -25.71
C ASP A 87 10.76 20.88 -26.45
N TYR A 88 10.05 19.74 -26.56
CA TYR A 88 10.50 18.58 -27.32
C TYR A 88 10.21 18.76 -28.82
N ILE A 89 11.25 19.08 -29.59
CA ILE A 89 11.18 19.15 -31.06
C ILE A 89 11.79 17.85 -31.61
N PRO A 90 10.99 16.91 -32.16
CA PRO A 90 11.53 15.75 -32.85
C PRO A 90 12.08 16.17 -34.23
N HIS A 91 13.21 15.58 -34.61
CA HIS A 91 13.88 15.80 -35.91
C HIS A 91 13.21 15.04 -37.05
#